data_AF-A0A1B8E1D8-F1
#
_entry.id   AF-A0A1B8E1D8-F1
#
_cell.length_a   1.000
_cell.length_b   1.000
_cell.length_c   1.000
_cell.angle_alpha   90.00
_cell.angle_beta   90.00
_cell.angle_gamma   90.00
#
_symmetry.space_group_name_H-M   'P 1'
#
loop_
_entity.id
_entity.type
_entity.pdbx_description
1 polymer ?
#
loop_
_entity_poly.entity_id
_entity_poly.type
_entity_poly.pdbx_seq_one_letter_code
_entity_poly.pdbx_strand_id
1 'polypeptide(L)'
;MLFTLKNALVAMVVMAGAVRASPIDEPSTTEATSIVPTSIIDIDISEGFDVGEISVRSGCSQGVCPDNKAAFDFMKRFWQDYSSEHNLAWYTYNIRVNDCGQCVSKKSSSDGCADFTSCGRKQNICVDTSKRRAHRIWKDKNAKECYSLRYDQIGSCGLAKGSDFHWPYKKIKCTW
;
A
#
# COMPACT_ATOMS: atom_id res chain seq x y z
N MET A 1 4.75 41.08 35.54
CA MET A 1 5.92 41.41 34.69
C MET A 1 6.21 40.16 33.86
N LEU A 2 6.48 40.15 32.57
CA LEU A 2 6.44 41.10 31.47
C LEU A 2 6.54 40.18 30.24
N PHE A 3 5.67 40.34 29.23
CA PHE A 3 5.79 39.64 27.95
C PHE A 3 7.11 40.02 27.26
N THR A 4 7.75 39.09 26.54
CA THR A 4 8.39 39.43 25.25
C THR A 4 8.50 38.19 24.35
N LEU A 5 7.60 38.12 23.37
CA LEU A 5 7.89 37.47 22.08
C LEU A 5 9.07 38.19 21.44
N LYS A 6 10.07 37.45 20.97
CA LYS A 6 10.95 37.93 19.91
C LYS A 6 11.05 36.88 18.81
N ASN A 7 10.39 37.21 17.71
CA ASN A 7 10.60 36.60 16.39
C ASN A 7 12.10 36.60 16.06
N ALA A 8 12.61 35.46 15.59
CA ALA A 8 13.85 35.41 14.83
C ALA A 8 13.55 34.71 13.51
N LEU A 9 13.53 35.51 12.45
CA LEU A 9 13.36 35.14 11.06
C LEU A 9 14.75 35.26 10.39
N VAL A 10 14.99 34.38 9.41
CA VAL A 10 16.03 34.44 8.35
C VAL A 10 17.44 33.90 8.69
N ALA A 11 17.79 32.80 8.02
CA ALA A 11 19.01 32.69 7.21
C ALA A 11 18.85 31.56 6.17
N MET A 12 18.46 31.93 4.94
CA MET A 12 18.65 31.06 3.77
C MET A 12 20.14 31.13 3.37
N VAL A 13 20.84 29.99 3.40
CA VAL A 13 22.17 29.88 2.80
C VAL A 13 22.01 29.33 1.40
N VAL A 14 22.22 30.19 0.41
CA VAL A 14 22.43 29.82 -0.98
C VAL A 14 23.88 29.35 -1.10
N MET A 15 24.11 28.04 -1.27
CA MET A 15 25.39 27.56 -1.77
C MET A 15 25.33 27.46 -3.29
N ALA A 16 25.80 28.52 -3.94
CA ALA A 16 26.15 28.52 -5.34
C ALA A 16 27.59 28.02 -5.51
N GLY A 17 27.78 27.08 -6.45
CA GLY A 17 29.01 26.96 -7.23
C GLY A 17 30.05 25.93 -6.76
N ALA A 18 30.07 24.79 -7.45
CA ALA A 18 31.25 24.35 -8.21
C ALA A 18 30.87 23.11 -9.06
N VAL A 19 30.53 23.35 -10.32
CA VAL A 19 30.48 22.30 -11.34
C VAL A 19 31.93 21.89 -11.61
N ARG A 20 32.33 20.70 -11.15
CA ARG A 20 33.53 20.04 -11.67
C ARG A 20 33.08 19.06 -12.75
N ALA A 21 33.30 19.45 -14.00
CA ALA A 21 33.31 18.52 -15.12
C ALA A 21 34.62 17.72 -15.10
N SER A 22 34.52 16.42 -15.33
CA SER A 22 35.61 15.46 -15.55
C SER A 22 35.02 14.23 -16.27
N PRO A 23 35.80 13.49 -17.07
CA PRO A 23 35.60 13.41 -18.51
C PRO A 23 34.72 12.24 -18.98
N ILE A 24 34.22 12.42 -20.21
CA ILE A 24 33.61 11.42 -21.09
C ILE A 24 34.73 10.52 -21.65
N ASP A 25 34.54 9.21 -21.54
CA ASP A 25 35.06 8.10 -22.37
C ASP A 25 34.37 6.84 -21.82
N GLU A 26 33.79 5.87 -22.50
CA GLU A 26 33.36 5.56 -23.87
C GLU A 26 32.38 4.35 -23.71
N PRO A 27 31.65 3.91 -24.75
CA PRO A 27 30.48 3.04 -24.59
C PRO A 27 30.87 1.56 -24.46
N SER A 28 30.44 0.91 -23.39
CA SER A 28 30.39 -0.56 -23.36
C SER A 28 29.10 -1.02 -24.03
N THR A 29 29.17 -1.22 -25.35
CA THR A 29 28.23 -2.03 -26.13
C THR A 29 28.27 -3.47 -25.62
N THR A 30 27.30 -3.85 -24.79
CA THR A 30 26.94 -5.26 -24.65
C THR A 30 25.88 -5.55 -25.68
N GLU A 31 26.28 -6.31 -26.69
CA GLU A 31 25.50 -6.72 -27.84
C GLU A 31 24.13 -7.26 -27.42
N ALA A 32 23.08 -6.70 -28.02
CA ALA A 32 21.76 -7.26 -28.00
C ALA A 32 21.80 -8.56 -28.84
N THR A 33 21.85 -9.71 -28.16
CA THR A 33 21.66 -10.99 -28.83
C THR A 33 20.22 -11.07 -29.32
N SER A 34 20.08 -10.87 -30.62
CA SER A 34 18.92 -11.15 -31.45
C SER A 34 18.33 -12.51 -31.10
N ILE A 35 17.12 -12.53 -30.54
CA ILE A 35 16.28 -13.72 -30.48
C ILE A 35 15.32 -13.62 -31.66
N VAL A 36 15.57 -14.44 -32.67
CA VAL A 36 14.69 -14.67 -33.81
C VAL A 36 13.32 -15.15 -33.30
N PRO A 37 12.19 -14.56 -33.70
CA PRO A 37 10.87 -15.02 -33.29
C PRO A 37 10.46 -16.20 -34.19
N THR A 38 10.63 -17.42 -33.71
CA THR A 38 10.03 -18.62 -34.32
C THR A 38 9.20 -19.36 -33.30
N SER A 39 8.00 -18.84 -33.06
CA SER A 39 6.76 -19.61 -32.91
C SER A 39 5.61 -18.66 -32.58
N ILE A 40 4.65 -18.58 -33.49
CA ILE A 40 3.32 -18.06 -33.17
C ILE A 40 2.71 -19.09 -32.23
N ILE A 41 2.61 -18.73 -30.95
CA ILE A 41 1.77 -19.44 -30.00
C ILE A 41 0.51 -18.59 -29.94
N ASP A 42 -0.54 -19.03 -30.62
CA ASP A 42 -1.89 -18.52 -30.45
C ASP A 42 -2.34 -18.85 -29.02
N ILE A 43 -2.02 -17.94 -28.08
CA ILE A 43 -2.53 -18.02 -26.72
C ILE A 43 -3.93 -17.41 -26.74
N ASP A 44 -4.90 -18.29 -26.89
CA ASP A 44 -6.31 -18.01 -26.65
C ASP A 44 -6.46 -17.47 -25.22
N ILE A 45 -6.76 -16.17 -25.08
CA ILE A 45 -7.04 -15.52 -23.79
C ILE A 45 -8.51 -15.81 -23.44
N SER A 46 -8.77 -17.09 -23.24
CA SER A 46 -10.00 -17.61 -22.66
C SER A 46 -9.57 -18.48 -21.49
N GLU A 47 -10.07 -18.13 -20.31
CA GLU A 47 -9.88 -18.82 -19.03
C GLU A 47 -8.77 -18.29 -18.12
N GLY A 48 -9.18 -18.03 -16.89
CA GLY A 48 -8.49 -17.19 -15.92
C GLY A 48 -7.10 -17.69 -15.58
N PHE A 49 -6.16 -16.75 -15.58
CA PHE A 49 -4.85 -16.92 -14.96
C PHE A 49 -5.04 -17.40 -13.52
N ASP A 50 -4.76 -18.68 -13.31
CA ASP A 50 -4.47 -19.25 -12.00
C ASP A 50 -3.14 -18.68 -11.52
N VAL A 51 -3.21 -17.44 -11.03
CA VAL A 51 -2.17 -16.85 -10.22
C VAL A 51 -2.27 -17.51 -8.84
N GLY A 52 -1.57 -18.62 -8.65
CA GLY A 52 -1.59 -19.46 -7.44
C GLY A 52 -1.50 -18.70 -6.10
N GLU A 53 -2.39 -19.03 -5.17
CA GLU A 53 -2.57 -18.44 -3.83
C GLU A 53 -1.22 -18.05 -3.17
N ILE A 54 -0.90 -16.75 -3.18
CA ILE A 54 0.20 -16.19 -2.38
C ILE A 54 -0.44 -15.84 -1.05
N SER A 55 -0.14 -16.64 -0.02
CA SER A 55 -0.48 -16.38 1.37
C SER A 55 0.10 -15.04 1.83
N VAL A 56 -0.42 -14.50 2.95
CA VAL A 56 0.20 -13.36 3.67
C VAL A 56 1.70 -13.56 3.68
N ARG A 57 2.48 -12.58 3.15
CA ARG A 57 3.93 -12.71 3.03
C ARG A 57 4.48 -13.15 4.38
N SER A 58 5.05 -14.35 4.42
CA SER A 58 5.48 -15.01 5.65
C SER A 58 6.59 -14.18 6.31
N GLY A 59 6.23 -13.35 7.29
CA GLY A 59 7.18 -12.57 8.09
C GLY A 59 6.71 -11.17 8.49
N CYS A 60 7.65 -10.37 8.98
CA CYS A 60 7.39 -9.07 9.61
C CYS A 60 7.36 -7.88 8.64
N SER A 61 7.80 -8.09 7.40
CA SER A 61 7.95 -7.05 6.40
C SER A 61 6.75 -7.01 5.47
N GLN A 62 5.66 -6.48 6.01
CA GLN A 62 4.39 -6.33 5.31
C GLN A 62 4.49 -5.08 4.43
N GLY A 63 4.63 -5.30 3.12
CA GLY A 63 4.85 -4.25 2.12
C GLY A 63 3.63 -3.37 1.88
N VAL A 64 3.73 -2.50 0.88
CA VAL A 64 2.68 -1.53 0.51
C VAL A 64 1.53 -2.20 -0.25
N CYS A 65 1.80 -3.31 -0.93
CA CYS A 65 0.80 -4.08 -1.67
C CYS A 65 -0.03 -4.97 -0.76
N PRO A 66 -1.29 -5.25 -1.11
CA PRO A 66 -2.02 -6.39 -0.56
C PRO A 66 -1.30 -7.71 -0.88
N ASP A 67 -1.24 -8.62 0.09
CA ASP A 67 -0.49 -9.88 -0.06
C ASP A 67 -1.36 -10.99 -0.71
N ASN A 68 -2.67 -10.98 -0.46
CA ASN A 68 -3.60 -12.08 -0.79
C ASN A 68 -4.24 -12.01 -2.19
N LYS A 69 -3.56 -11.42 -3.18
CA LYS A 69 -4.08 -11.21 -4.57
C LYS A 69 -5.42 -10.49 -4.66
N ALA A 70 -5.81 -9.84 -3.57
CA ALA A 70 -7.03 -9.07 -3.50
C ALA A 70 -6.81 -7.68 -4.08
N ALA A 71 -7.88 -7.09 -4.62
CA ALA A 71 -7.84 -5.72 -5.13
C ALA A 71 -7.43 -4.70 -4.05
N PHE A 72 -7.73 -5.00 -2.79
CA PHE A 72 -7.29 -4.24 -1.62
C PHE A 72 -7.23 -5.14 -0.40
N ASP A 73 -6.61 -4.67 0.68
CA ASP A 73 -6.84 -5.19 2.02
C ASP A 73 -6.84 -4.07 3.06
N PHE A 74 -7.32 -4.38 4.24
CA PHE A 74 -7.22 -3.55 5.42
C PHE A 74 -6.30 -4.23 6.42
N MET A 75 -5.21 -3.54 6.73
CA MET A 75 -4.18 -3.98 7.63
C MET A 75 -4.22 -3.14 8.91
N LYS A 76 -4.46 -3.82 10.03
CA LYS A 76 -4.38 -3.24 11.37
C LYS A 76 -3.15 -3.82 12.06
N ARG A 77 -2.22 -2.96 12.47
CA ARG A 77 -1.05 -3.38 13.25
C ARG A 77 -1.10 -2.82 14.65
N PHE A 78 -0.84 -3.66 15.63
CA PHE A 78 -0.62 -3.28 17.01
C PHE A 78 0.87 -3.14 17.28
N TRP A 79 1.27 -1.98 17.78
CA TRP A 79 2.64 -1.66 18.13
C TRP A 79 2.76 -1.47 19.64
N GLN A 80 3.86 -1.95 20.19
CA GLN A 80 4.17 -1.78 21.59
C GLN A 80 5.68 -1.60 21.80
N ASP A 81 6.03 -0.46 22.40
CA ASP A 81 7.35 -0.15 22.90
C ASP A 81 7.35 -0.35 24.43
N TYR A 82 8.27 -1.19 24.90
CA TYR A 82 8.48 -1.51 26.32
C TYR A 82 9.77 -0.88 26.86
N SER A 83 10.33 0.12 26.18
CA SER A 83 11.48 0.84 26.71
C SER A 83 11.15 1.40 28.11
N SER A 84 12.15 1.38 28.99
CA SER A 84 12.00 1.85 30.37
C SER A 84 11.58 3.32 30.47
N GLU A 85 11.80 4.08 29.42
CA GLU A 85 11.45 5.50 29.31
C GLU A 85 10.02 5.71 28.78
N HIS A 86 9.53 4.79 27.93
CA HIS A 86 8.26 4.94 27.24
C HIS A 86 7.52 3.59 27.12
N ASN A 87 6.47 3.40 27.92
CA ASN A 87 5.53 2.28 27.77
C ASN A 87 4.38 2.70 26.83
N LEU A 88 4.64 2.68 25.52
CA LEU A 88 3.70 3.16 24.51
C LEU A 88 3.10 1.99 23.74
N ALA A 89 1.79 2.03 23.57
CA ALA A 89 1.04 1.07 22.77
C ALA A 89 0.10 1.81 21.84
N TRP A 90 0.11 1.48 20.54
CA TRP A 90 -0.71 2.16 19.55
C TRP A 90 -1.09 1.25 18.38
N TYR A 91 -2.09 1.68 17.63
CA TYR A 91 -2.51 1.01 16.41
C TYR A 91 -2.21 1.84 15.18
N THR A 92 -1.84 1.16 14.10
CA THR A 92 -1.82 1.74 12.76
C THR A 92 -2.82 1.00 11.89
N TYR A 93 -3.57 1.76 11.10
CA TYR A 93 -4.61 1.25 10.22
C TYR A 93 -4.31 1.70 8.80
N ASN A 94 -4.22 0.77 7.86
CA ASN A 94 -3.92 1.08 6.47
C ASN A 94 -4.82 0.28 5.54
N ILE A 95 -5.39 0.96 4.55
CA ILE A 95 -5.97 0.31 3.38
C ILE A 95 -4.87 0.22 2.33
N ARG A 96 -4.49 -1.01 1.96
CA ARG A 96 -3.55 -1.25 0.86
C ARG A 96 -4.34 -1.61 -0.38
N VAL A 97 -3.93 -1.09 -1.53
CA VAL A 97 -4.59 -1.34 -2.82
C VAL A 97 -3.52 -1.63 -3.85
N ASN A 98 -3.76 -2.62 -4.72
CA ASN A 98 -3.05 -2.74 -5.99
C ASN A 98 -3.98 -2.25 -7.09
N ASP A 99 -3.67 -1.07 -7.65
CA ASP A 99 -4.46 -0.44 -8.69
C ASP A 99 -3.55 -0.04 -9.85
N CYS A 100 -3.89 -0.50 -11.06
CA CYS A 100 -3.05 -0.31 -12.26
C CYS A 100 -1.60 -0.79 -12.10
N GLY A 101 -1.39 -1.90 -11.38
CA GLY A 101 -0.06 -2.45 -11.10
C GLY A 101 0.76 -1.62 -10.10
N GLN A 102 0.18 -0.57 -9.52
CA GLN A 102 0.82 0.28 -8.53
C GLN A 102 0.18 0.07 -7.16
N CYS A 103 1.04 -0.16 -6.17
CA CYS A 103 0.59 -0.36 -4.80
C CYS A 103 0.51 0.96 -4.04
N VAL A 104 -0.63 1.19 -3.39
CA VAL A 104 -0.87 2.37 -2.56
C VAL A 104 -1.26 1.90 -1.17
N SER A 105 -0.62 2.43 -0.13
CA SER A 105 -1.02 2.23 1.26
C SER A 105 -1.55 3.55 1.80
N LYS A 106 -2.86 3.61 2.04
CA LYS A 106 -3.52 4.79 2.58
C LYS A 106 -3.82 4.58 4.06
N LYS A 107 -3.31 5.48 4.91
CA LYS A 107 -3.68 5.52 6.32
C LYS A 107 -5.19 5.73 6.47
N SER A 108 -5.80 4.93 7.33
CA SER A 108 -7.22 4.92 7.68
C SER A 108 -7.41 5.24 9.17
N SER A 109 -8.66 5.42 9.60
CA SER A 109 -9.04 5.33 11.01
C SER A 109 -9.26 3.86 11.43
N SER A 110 -9.58 3.67 12.71
CA SER A 110 -10.06 2.40 13.28
C SER A 110 -11.31 1.87 12.59
N ASP A 111 -12.10 2.75 11.97
CA ASP A 111 -13.36 2.41 11.31
C ASP A 111 -13.14 1.86 9.90
N GLY A 112 -11.87 1.72 9.48
CA GLY A 112 -11.49 1.06 8.25
C GLY A 112 -11.90 1.80 6.98
N CYS A 113 -12.20 3.10 7.08
CA CYS A 113 -12.61 3.95 5.96
C CYS A 113 -11.52 4.93 5.52
N ALA A 114 -11.28 5.01 4.21
CA ALA A 114 -10.43 6.04 3.63
C ALA A 114 -10.93 6.51 2.26
N ASP A 115 -10.87 7.83 2.07
CA ASP A 115 -10.98 8.48 0.78
C ASP A 115 -9.59 8.80 0.20
N PHE A 116 -9.36 8.41 -1.04
CA PHE A 116 -8.09 8.65 -1.72
C PHE A 116 -8.22 8.53 -3.24
N THR A 117 -7.14 8.83 -3.94
CA THR A 117 -7.01 8.65 -5.38
C THR A 117 -5.93 7.61 -5.65
N SER A 118 -6.21 6.66 -6.52
CA SER A 118 -5.20 5.77 -7.10
C SER A 118 -5.50 5.59 -8.58
N CYS A 119 -4.45 5.41 -9.39
CA CYS A 119 -4.57 5.35 -10.85
C CYS A 119 -5.44 6.47 -11.44
N GLY A 120 -5.30 7.70 -10.92
CA GLY A 120 -6.07 8.88 -11.35
C GLY A 120 -7.56 8.87 -10.98
N ARG A 121 -8.06 7.83 -10.30
CA ARG A 121 -9.48 7.66 -9.97
C ARG A 121 -9.73 7.88 -8.49
N LYS A 122 -10.65 8.80 -8.18
CA LYS A 122 -11.11 9.04 -6.80
C LYS A 122 -11.95 7.85 -6.34
N GLN A 123 -11.66 7.38 -5.14
CA GLN A 123 -12.40 6.28 -4.55
C GLN A 123 -12.53 6.40 -3.03
N ASN A 124 -13.50 5.67 -2.50
CA ASN A 124 -13.67 5.42 -1.07
C ASN A 124 -13.60 3.90 -0.85
N ILE A 125 -12.86 3.46 0.16
CA ILE A 125 -12.92 2.09 0.64
C ILE A 125 -13.25 2.12 2.13
N CYS A 126 -14.22 1.31 2.54
CA CYS A 126 -14.60 1.12 3.93
C CYS A 126 -14.64 -0.37 4.27
N VAL A 127 -14.04 -0.72 5.40
CA VAL A 127 -13.93 -2.10 5.91
C VAL A 127 -14.57 -2.22 7.28
N ASP A 128 -15.64 -3.00 7.36
CA ASP A 128 -16.31 -3.39 8.60
C ASP A 128 -15.81 -4.78 9.01
N THR A 129 -14.78 -4.77 9.86
CA THR A 129 -14.14 -6.00 10.37
C THR A 129 -15.10 -6.80 11.26
N SER A 130 -16.03 -6.14 11.95
CA SER A 130 -17.00 -6.77 12.86
C SER A 130 -18.01 -7.66 12.12
N LYS A 131 -18.37 -7.27 10.89
CA LYS A 131 -19.29 -8.02 10.03
C LYS A 131 -18.58 -8.71 8.85
N ARG A 132 -17.24 -8.67 8.82
CA ARG A 132 -16.40 -9.21 7.73
C ARG A 132 -16.89 -8.81 6.34
N ARG A 133 -17.10 -7.52 6.15
CA ARG A 133 -17.58 -6.95 4.88
C ARG A 133 -16.90 -5.64 4.55
N ALA A 134 -16.82 -5.31 3.27
CA ALA A 134 -16.28 -4.04 2.81
C ALA A 134 -17.11 -3.48 1.67
N HIS A 135 -16.92 -2.20 1.38
CA HIS A 135 -17.33 -1.60 0.12
C HIS A 135 -16.22 -0.76 -0.48
N ARG A 136 -16.25 -0.65 -1.81
CA ARG A 136 -15.42 0.24 -2.61
C ARG A 136 -16.34 1.08 -3.48
N ILE A 137 -16.24 2.39 -3.38
CA ILE A 137 -16.98 3.33 -4.22
C ILE A 137 -16.00 4.00 -5.16
N TRP A 138 -16.22 3.80 -6.45
CA TRP A 138 -15.55 4.54 -7.51
C TRP A 138 -16.31 5.84 -7.75
N LYS A 139 -15.76 6.97 -7.29
CA LYS A 139 -16.47 8.26 -7.27
C LYS A 139 -16.64 8.87 -8.67
N ASP A 140 -15.78 8.49 -9.61
CA ASP A 140 -15.87 8.88 -11.02
C ASP A 140 -17.12 8.32 -11.71
N LYS A 141 -17.54 7.11 -11.34
CA LYS A 141 -18.70 6.42 -11.94
C LYS A 141 -19.89 6.30 -11.01
N ASN A 142 -19.78 6.82 -9.79
CA ASN A 142 -20.72 6.60 -8.69
C ASN A 142 -21.08 5.10 -8.50
N ALA A 143 -20.10 4.22 -8.68
CA ALA A 143 -20.30 2.76 -8.66
C ALA A 143 -19.84 2.21 -7.31
N LYS A 144 -20.77 1.59 -6.56
CA LYS A 144 -20.51 0.92 -5.27
C LYS A 144 -20.42 -0.59 -5.46
N GLU A 145 -19.29 -1.17 -5.10
CA GLU A 145 -19.10 -2.62 -5.02
C GLU A 145 -18.97 -3.03 -3.55
N CYS A 146 -19.59 -4.14 -3.16
CA CYS A 146 -19.51 -4.67 -1.81
C CYS A 146 -18.92 -6.09 -1.80
N TYR A 147 -18.23 -6.42 -0.71
CA TYR A 147 -17.46 -7.66 -0.60
C TYR A 147 -17.65 -8.31 0.76
N SER A 148 -17.59 -9.64 0.79
CA SER A 148 -17.31 -10.40 2.01
C SER A 148 -15.79 -10.57 2.16
N LEU A 149 -15.31 -10.52 3.39
CA LEU A 149 -13.89 -10.50 3.73
C LEU A 149 -13.40 -11.80 4.35
N ARG A 150 -12.18 -12.20 3.99
CA ARG A 150 -11.37 -13.14 4.77
C ARG A 150 -10.58 -12.39 5.84
N TYR A 151 -10.07 -13.15 6.79
CA TYR A 151 -9.24 -12.67 7.89
C TYR A 151 -8.03 -13.58 8.03
N ASP A 152 -6.88 -12.97 8.28
CA ASP A 152 -5.67 -13.67 8.70
C ASP A 152 -4.84 -12.74 9.59
N GLN A 153 -3.88 -13.32 10.30
CA GLN A 153 -3.06 -12.61 11.25
C GLN A 153 -1.61 -13.08 11.23
N ILE A 154 -0.71 -12.13 11.46
CA ILE A 154 0.69 -12.40 11.79
C ILE A 154 0.89 -12.04 13.25
N GLY A 155 1.58 -12.93 13.96
CA GLY A 155 1.96 -12.72 15.35
C GLY A 155 3.03 -11.63 15.53
N SER A 156 3.73 -11.69 16.67
CA SER A 156 4.68 -10.66 17.06
C SER A 156 5.92 -10.61 16.18
N CYS A 157 6.32 -9.38 15.88
CA CYS A 157 7.36 -8.92 14.98
C CYS A 157 8.10 -7.72 15.62
N GLY A 158 8.87 -8.00 16.67
CA GLY A 158 9.59 -6.98 17.44
C GLY A 158 8.63 -6.02 18.15
N LEU A 159 8.64 -4.75 17.72
CA LEU A 159 7.72 -3.71 18.22
C LEU A 159 6.29 -3.92 17.72
N ALA A 160 6.09 -4.48 16.53
CA ALA A 160 4.76 -4.86 16.07
C ALA A 160 4.36 -6.14 16.81
N LYS A 161 3.39 -6.10 17.72
CA LYS A 161 2.98 -7.28 18.48
C LYS A 161 1.96 -8.15 17.76
N GLY A 162 1.32 -7.61 16.73
CA GLY A 162 0.46 -8.36 15.83
C GLY A 162 0.00 -7.52 14.65
N SER A 163 -0.35 -8.20 13.56
CA SER A 163 -0.95 -7.60 12.37
C SER A 163 -2.16 -8.41 11.93
N ASP A 164 -3.31 -7.76 11.84
CA ASP A 164 -4.56 -8.29 11.30
C ASP A 164 -4.71 -7.86 9.84
N PHE A 165 -5.16 -8.77 8.99
CA PHE A 165 -5.42 -8.53 7.57
C PHE A 165 -6.85 -8.91 7.23
N HIS A 166 -7.54 -8.02 6.53
CA HIS A 166 -8.88 -8.26 6.01
C HIS A 166 -8.94 -7.94 4.53
N TRP A 167 -9.31 -8.92 3.70
CA TRP A 167 -9.33 -8.73 2.24
C TRP A 167 -10.57 -9.36 1.60
N PRO A 168 -11.08 -8.79 0.50
CA PRO A 168 -12.21 -9.33 -0.24
C PRO A 168 -11.84 -10.67 -0.87
N TYR A 169 -12.72 -11.65 -0.69
CA TYR A 169 -12.64 -12.94 -1.40
C TYR A 169 -13.88 -13.21 -2.27
N LYS A 170 -14.97 -12.46 -2.06
CA LYS A 170 -16.21 -12.61 -2.83
C LYS A 170 -16.99 -11.29 -2.88
N LYS A 171 -17.53 -10.94 -4.06
CA LYS A 171 -18.50 -9.86 -4.22
C LYS A 171 -19.87 -10.26 -3.67
N ILE A 172 -20.54 -9.33 -2.98
CA ILE A 172 -21.87 -9.52 -2.39
C ILE A 172 -22.77 -8.33 -2.71
N LYS A 173 -24.09 -8.48 -2.50
CA LYS A 173 -25.02 -7.35 -2.58
C LYS A 173 -24.68 -6.31 -1.50
N CYS A 174 -24.77 -5.04 -1.86
CA CYS A 174 -24.64 -3.94 -0.90
C CYS A 174 -25.90 -3.80 -0.06
N THR A 175 -25.77 -4.01 1.25
CA THR A 175 -26.88 -3.92 2.23
C THR A 175 -26.60 -2.85 3.30
N TRP A 176 -25.63 -1.99 3.04
CA TRP A 176 -25.16 -0.85 3.83
C TRP A 176 -24.57 0.19 2.89
#